data_AF-A0A9C6SR66-F1
#
_entry.id   AF-A0A9C6SR66-F1
#
_cell.length_a   1.000
_cell.length_b   1.000
_cell.length_c   1.000
_cell.angle_alpha   90.00
_cell.angle_beta   90.00
_cell.angle_gamma   90.00
#
_symmetry.space_group_name_H-M   'P 1'
#
loop_
_entity.id
_entity.type
_entity.pdbx_description
1 polymer ?
#
loop_
_entity_poly.entity_id
_entity_poly.type
_entity_poly.pdbx_seq_one_letter_code
_entity_poly.pdbx_strand_id
1 'polypeptide(L)'
;MTDSEQEVQHQESESKLIALRCALLVLFFVCFASNLYNCVYHVQVIVHYSEFPACEFTSYESLVLTVAILMQFMLVIGVYLVLTQKIRDLRVFIMLFFLAGWLQMLLILVLTQRYPIAHDVHFRWQEHRSLAHFEDWFGCCGVLGPDDYLLSTGQLPSSCFDNHSNLTKDLHYNGCLNKENGNSAILRYEFLTSLFQFKSLHCNIIFHL
;
A
#
# COMPACT_ATOMS: atom_id res chain seq x y z
N MET A 1 4.93 -1.27 -55.78
CA MET A 1 4.40 -1.61 -54.46
C MET A 1 3.45 -2.77 -54.68
N THR A 2 3.95 -3.96 -54.43
CA THR A 2 3.36 -5.25 -54.85
C THR A 2 2.44 -5.80 -53.78
N ASP A 3 1.37 -6.51 -54.15
CA ASP A 3 0.41 -7.17 -53.23
C ASP A 3 1.11 -7.99 -52.12
N SER A 4 2.26 -8.58 -52.43
CA SER A 4 3.08 -9.33 -51.48
C SER A 4 3.69 -8.48 -50.35
N GLU A 5 3.94 -7.19 -50.57
CA GLU A 5 4.42 -6.28 -49.52
C GLU A 5 3.28 -5.87 -48.56
N GLN A 6 2.04 -5.77 -49.06
CA GLN A 6 0.87 -5.48 -48.24
C GLN A 6 0.44 -6.68 -47.38
N GLU A 7 0.51 -7.91 -47.89
CA GLU A 7 0.24 -9.12 -47.09
C GLU A 7 1.26 -9.31 -45.96
N VAL A 8 2.55 -9.06 -46.22
CA VAL A 8 3.61 -9.15 -45.21
C VAL A 8 3.42 -8.08 -44.12
N GLN A 9 3.07 -6.84 -44.47
CA GLN A 9 2.76 -5.80 -43.48
C GLN A 9 1.51 -6.11 -42.65
N HIS A 10 0.47 -6.69 -43.27
CA HIS A 10 -0.75 -7.05 -42.56
C HIS A 10 -0.53 -8.22 -41.58
N GLN A 11 0.24 -9.22 -41.98
CA GLN A 11 0.55 -10.39 -41.14
C GLN A 11 1.51 -10.07 -39.98
N GLU A 12 2.41 -9.11 -40.18
CA GLU A 12 3.29 -8.58 -39.12
C GLU A 12 2.49 -7.77 -38.09
N SER A 13 1.50 -6.98 -38.52
CA SER A 13 0.59 -6.22 -37.64
C SER A 13 -0.24 -7.15 -36.74
N GLU A 14 -0.84 -8.19 -37.30
CA GLU A 14 -1.67 -9.17 -36.57
C GLU A 14 -0.85 -9.95 -35.53
N SER A 15 0.38 -10.36 -35.88
CA SER A 15 1.28 -11.08 -34.97
C SER A 15 1.70 -10.22 -33.78
N LYS A 16 1.99 -8.93 -34.02
CA LYS A 16 2.32 -7.97 -32.95
C LYS A 16 1.13 -7.70 -32.03
N LEU A 17 -0.09 -7.63 -32.59
CA LEU A 17 -1.31 -7.42 -31.82
C LEU A 17 -1.62 -8.60 -30.88
N ILE A 18 -1.41 -9.83 -31.33
CA ILE A 18 -1.57 -11.04 -30.51
C ILE A 18 -0.52 -11.07 -29.39
N ALA A 19 0.74 -10.78 -29.70
CA ALA A 19 1.82 -10.72 -28.71
C ALA A 19 1.53 -9.67 -27.62
N LEU A 20 1.05 -8.48 -28.02
CA LEU A 20 0.65 -7.42 -27.08
C LEU A 20 -0.48 -7.87 -26.15
N ARG A 21 -1.50 -8.56 -26.67
CA ARG A 21 -2.62 -9.07 -25.86
C ARG A 21 -2.17 -10.11 -24.84
N CYS A 22 -1.31 -11.05 -25.25
CA CYS A 22 -0.72 -12.02 -24.33
C CYS A 22 0.10 -11.33 -23.23
N ALA A 23 0.91 -10.32 -23.59
CA ALA A 23 1.68 -9.53 -22.64
C ALA A 23 0.77 -8.80 -21.63
N LEU A 24 -0.33 -8.20 -22.09
CA LEU A 24 -1.30 -7.54 -21.21
C LEU A 24 -1.97 -8.54 -20.26
N LEU A 25 -2.38 -9.71 -20.74
CA LEU A 25 -3.00 -10.74 -19.89
C LEU A 25 -2.03 -11.23 -18.79
N VAL A 26 -0.76 -11.48 -19.14
CA VAL A 26 0.28 -11.83 -18.16
C VAL A 26 0.45 -10.72 -17.14
N LEU A 27 0.51 -9.45 -17.58
CA LEU A 27 0.62 -8.31 -16.68
C LEU A 27 -0.58 -8.21 -15.73
N PHE A 28 -1.81 -8.33 -16.24
CA PHE A 28 -3.03 -8.35 -15.42
C PHE A 28 -3.01 -9.47 -14.39
N PHE A 29 -2.54 -10.67 -14.77
CA PHE A 29 -2.43 -11.81 -13.86
C PHE A 29 -1.41 -11.56 -12.74
N VAL A 30 -0.24 -11.02 -13.07
CA VAL A 30 0.78 -10.65 -12.07
C VAL A 30 0.24 -9.59 -11.12
N CYS A 31 -0.40 -8.53 -11.65
CA CYS A 31 -1.03 -7.50 -10.82
C CYS A 31 -2.13 -8.06 -9.91
N PHE A 32 -2.94 -9.00 -10.40
CA PHE A 32 -3.98 -9.66 -9.62
C PHE A 32 -3.40 -10.46 -8.44
N ALA A 33 -2.33 -11.21 -8.67
CA ALA A 33 -1.66 -11.96 -7.62
C ALA A 33 -1.01 -11.03 -6.57
N SER A 34 -0.33 -9.96 -7.02
CA SER A 34 0.27 -8.98 -6.12
C SER A 34 -0.77 -8.23 -5.28
N ASN A 35 -1.86 -7.78 -5.88
CA ASN A 35 -2.91 -7.05 -5.16
C ASN A 35 -3.69 -7.96 -4.20
N LEU A 36 -3.83 -9.26 -4.54
CA LEU A 36 -4.38 -10.26 -3.62
C LEU A 36 -3.48 -10.44 -2.39
N TYR A 37 -2.17 -10.53 -2.58
CA TYR A 37 -1.21 -10.59 -1.48
C TYR A 37 -1.31 -9.36 -0.57
N ASN A 38 -1.40 -8.15 -1.15
CA ASN A 38 -1.61 -6.92 -0.37
C ASN A 38 -2.92 -6.96 0.42
N CYS A 39 -4.04 -7.42 -0.17
CA CYS A 39 -5.30 -7.57 0.55
C CYS A 39 -5.17 -8.49 1.77
N VAL A 40 -4.52 -9.65 1.61
CA VAL A 40 -4.29 -10.59 2.71
C VAL A 40 -3.44 -9.95 3.81
N TYR A 41 -2.40 -9.20 3.44
CA TYR A 41 -1.57 -8.48 4.39
C TYR A 41 -2.37 -7.45 5.21
N HIS A 42 -3.15 -6.59 4.56
CA HIS A 42 -3.98 -5.59 5.26
C HIS A 42 -5.07 -6.24 6.12
N VAL A 43 -5.65 -7.36 5.69
CA VAL A 43 -6.60 -8.13 6.52
C VAL A 43 -5.90 -8.68 7.76
N GLN A 44 -4.69 -9.25 7.63
CA GLN A 44 -3.93 -9.75 8.78
C GLN A 44 -3.60 -8.64 9.77
N VAL A 45 -3.18 -7.47 9.27
CA VAL A 45 -2.99 -6.25 10.05
C VAL A 45 -4.28 -5.91 10.79
N ILE A 46 -5.40 -5.69 10.09
CA ILE A 46 -6.68 -5.30 10.70
C ILE A 46 -7.17 -6.30 11.74
N VAL A 47 -7.11 -7.62 11.45
CA VAL A 47 -7.54 -8.66 12.39
C VAL A 47 -6.67 -8.66 13.64
N HIS A 48 -5.35 -8.49 13.48
CA HIS A 48 -4.42 -8.36 14.60
C HIS A 48 -4.73 -7.15 15.47
N TYR A 49 -5.19 -6.04 14.87
CA TYR A 49 -5.58 -4.81 15.59
C TYR A 49 -7.09 -4.72 15.92
N SER A 50 -7.88 -5.78 15.68
CA SER A 50 -9.34 -5.74 15.80
C SER A 50 -9.86 -5.61 17.24
N GLU A 51 -9.04 -5.98 18.22
CA GLU A 51 -9.35 -5.84 19.66
C GLU A 51 -9.32 -4.36 20.12
N PHE A 52 -8.83 -3.44 19.28
CA PHE A 52 -8.66 -2.02 19.61
C PHE A 52 -9.36 -1.09 18.59
N PRO A 53 -10.71 -1.06 18.56
CA PRO A 53 -11.51 -0.37 17.54
C PRO A 53 -11.49 1.17 17.61
N ALA A 54 -10.78 1.78 18.58
CA ALA A 54 -10.76 3.23 18.80
C ALA A 54 -9.52 3.94 18.21
N CYS A 55 -8.76 3.29 17.33
CA CYS A 55 -7.60 3.89 16.67
C CYS A 55 -7.99 4.44 15.29
N GLU A 56 -7.62 5.68 15.00
CA GLU A 56 -7.75 6.26 13.65
C GLU A 56 -6.97 5.41 12.64
N PHE A 57 -5.84 4.83 13.05
CA PHE A 57 -5.08 3.83 12.31
C PHE A 57 -5.93 2.69 11.71
N THR A 58 -6.83 2.08 12.48
CA THR A 58 -7.70 0.98 12.00
C THR A 58 -8.66 1.47 10.92
N SER A 59 -9.12 2.72 11.03
CA SER A 59 -9.97 3.35 9.99
C SER A 59 -9.18 3.58 8.70
N TYR A 60 -7.94 4.06 8.79
CA TYR A 60 -7.07 4.23 7.61
C TYR A 60 -6.70 2.90 6.94
N GLU A 61 -6.34 1.87 7.69
CA GLU A 61 -6.07 0.52 7.16
C GLU A 61 -7.32 -0.08 6.48
N SER A 62 -8.51 0.14 7.05
CA SER A 62 -9.77 -0.31 6.42
C SER A 62 -10.08 0.40 5.09
N LEU A 63 -9.73 1.69 4.98
CA LEU A 63 -9.86 2.45 3.73
C LEU A 63 -8.92 1.88 2.66
N VAL A 64 -7.68 1.58 3.01
CA VAL A 64 -6.70 0.99 2.07
C VAL A 64 -7.16 -0.38 1.59
N LEU A 65 -7.63 -1.23 2.51
CA LEU A 65 -8.20 -2.53 2.15
C LEU A 65 -9.38 -2.38 1.20
N THR A 66 -10.27 -1.41 1.44
CA THR A 66 -11.42 -1.15 0.56
C THR A 66 -10.98 -0.77 -0.85
N VAL A 67 -9.99 0.12 -0.97
CA VAL A 67 -9.42 0.52 -2.27
C VAL A 67 -8.74 -0.67 -2.97
N ALA A 68 -7.99 -1.49 -2.24
CA ALA A 68 -7.34 -2.68 -2.78
C ALA A 68 -8.36 -3.70 -3.34
N ILE A 69 -9.47 -3.91 -2.63
CA ILE A 69 -10.58 -4.77 -3.10
C ILE A 69 -11.21 -4.20 -4.37
N LEU A 70 -11.48 -2.90 -4.43
CA LEU A 70 -12.01 -2.24 -5.63
C LEU A 70 -11.07 -2.40 -6.83
N MET A 71 -9.76 -2.29 -6.60
CA MET A 71 -8.75 -2.51 -7.63
C MET A 71 -8.72 -3.97 -8.12
N GLN A 72 -9.02 -4.93 -7.25
CA GLN A 72 -9.18 -6.33 -7.64
C GLN A 72 -10.35 -6.52 -8.61
N PHE A 73 -11.49 -5.90 -8.34
CA PHE A 73 -12.64 -5.94 -9.26
C PHE A 73 -12.32 -5.28 -10.60
N MET A 74 -11.61 -4.15 -10.59
CA MET A 74 -11.16 -3.50 -11.81
C MET A 74 -10.26 -4.44 -12.64
N LEU A 75 -9.30 -5.13 -12.03
CA LEU A 75 -8.45 -6.10 -12.74
C LEU A 75 -9.26 -7.20 -13.45
N VAL A 76 -10.32 -7.73 -12.82
CA VAL A 76 -11.21 -8.73 -13.44
C VAL A 76 -11.94 -8.14 -14.65
N ILE A 77 -12.46 -6.91 -14.53
CA ILE A 77 -13.10 -6.19 -15.65
C ILE A 77 -12.09 -5.95 -16.77
N GLY A 78 -10.84 -5.62 -16.44
CA GLY A 78 -9.75 -5.45 -17.40
C GLY A 78 -9.49 -6.70 -18.23
N VAL A 79 -9.41 -7.87 -17.60
CA VAL A 79 -9.27 -9.16 -18.29
C VAL A 79 -10.46 -9.40 -19.23
N TYR A 80 -11.69 -9.15 -18.77
CA TYR A 80 -12.88 -9.28 -19.61
C TYR A 80 -12.86 -8.35 -20.83
N LEU A 81 -12.41 -7.11 -20.67
CA LEU A 81 -12.28 -6.14 -21.77
C LEU A 81 -11.20 -6.55 -22.79
N VAL A 82 -10.10 -7.14 -22.33
CA VAL A 82 -9.07 -7.69 -23.24
C VAL A 82 -9.64 -8.85 -24.07
N LEU A 83 -10.46 -9.72 -23.47
CA LEU A 83 -11.08 -10.85 -24.16
C LEU A 83 -12.16 -10.43 -25.16
N THR A 84 -12.92 -9.38 -24.87
CA THR A 84 -14.02 -8.90 -25.74
C THR A 84 -13.54 -8.04 -26.93
N GLN A 85 -12.22 -7.81 -27.05
CA GLN A 85 -11.57 -7.10 -28.16
C GLN A 85 -12.10 -5.68 -28.45
N LYS A 86 -12.73 -5.03 -27.46
CA LYS A 86 -13.23 -3.66 -27.57
C LYS A 86 -12.11 -2.64 -27.35
N ILE A 87 -11.31 -2.38 -28.38
CA ILE A 87 -10.09 -1.52 -28.29
C ILE A 87 -10.39 -0.13 -27.72
N ARG A 88 -11.50 0.49 -28.12
CA ARG A 88 -11.91 1.82 -27.63
C ARG A 88 -12.19 1.82 -26.12
N ASP A 89 -12.94 0.83 -25.66
CA ASP A 89 -13.37 0.73 -24.26
C ASP A 89 -12.17 0.30 -23.38
N LEU A 90 -11.30 -0.56 -23.91
CA LEU A 90 -10.03 -0.94 -23.27
C LEU A 90 -9.10 0.27 -23.05
N ARG A 91 -9.03 1.21 -24.00
CA ARG A 91 -8.20 2.42 -23.85
C ARG A 91 -8.68 3.29 -22.69
N VAL A 92 -9.98 3.56 -22.61
CA VAL A 92 -10.56 4.36 -21.52
C VAL A 92 -10.34 3.64 -20.18
N PHE A 93 -10.55 2.32 -20.17
CA PHE A 93 -10.35 1.50 -18.99
C PHE A 93 -8.89 1.54 -18.48
N ILE A 94 -7.89 1.42 -19.35
CA ILE A 94 -6.47 1.49 -18.97
C ILE A 94 -6.14 2.84 -18.32
N MET A 95 -6.68 3.95 -18.84
CA MET A 95 -6.47 5.28 -18.26
C MET A 95 -7.08 5.40 -16.85
N LEU A 96 -8.31 4.90 -16.67
CA LEU A 96 -8.97 4.86 -15.36
C LEU A 96 -8.23 3.97 -14.38
N PHE A 97 -7.78 2.80 -14.84
CA PHE A 97 -7.01 1.85 -14.04
C PHE A 97 -5.68 2.45 -13.57
N PHE A 98 -5.00 3.19 -14.45
CA PHE A 98 -3.79 3.93 -14.10
C PHE A 98 -4.04 5.01 -13.05
N LEU A 99 -5.09 5.83 -13.22
CA LEU A 99 -5.46 6.86 -12.24
C LEU A 99 -5.79 6.24 -10.87
N ALA A 100 -6.52 5.13 -10.85
CA ALA A 100 -6.87 4.44 -9.62
C ALA A 100 -5.63 3.83 -8.94
N GLY A 101 -4.71 3.22 -9.72
CA GLY A 101 -3.44 2.72 -9.19
C GLY A 101 -2.54 3.83 -8.63
N TRP A 102 -2.52 4.99 -9.30
CA TRP A 102 -1.78 6.15 -8.81
C TRP A 102 -2.36 6.70 -7.50
N LEU A 103 -3.69 6.78 -7.40
CA LEU A 103 -4.36 7.18 -6.16
C LEU A 103 -4.10 6.19 -5.02
N GLN A 104 -4.16 4.89 -5.31
CA GLN A 104 -3.82 3.84 -4.33
C GLN A 104 -2.37 4.00 -3.83
N MET A 105 -1.42 4.24 -4.74
CA MET A 105 -0.02 4.47 -4.37
C MET A 105 0.14 5.71 -3.48
N LEU A 106 -0.56 6.81 -3.79
CA LEU A 106 -0.53 8.02 -2.95
C LEU A 106 -1.10 7.75 -1.55
N LEU A 107 -2.19 6.99 -1.46
CA LEU A 107 -2.78 6.61 -0.18
C LEU A 107 -1.79 5.83 0.68
N ILE A 108 -1.07 4.87 0.08
CA ILE A 108 -0.14 4.02 0.80
C ILE A 108 1.14 4.79 1.16
N LEU A 109 1.58 5.73 0.32
CA LEU A 109 2.64 6.66 0.66
C LEU A 109 2.29 7.51 1.90
N VAL A 110 1.05 7.98 2.02
CA VAL A 110 0.59 8.73 3.20
C VAL A 110 0.69 7.88 4.47
N LEU A 111 0.36 6.58 4.40
CA LEU A 111 0.52 5.66 5.54
C LEU A 111 1.98 5.39 5.91
N THR A 112 2.88 5.41 4.92
CA THR A 112 4.31 5.17 5.16
C THR A 112 5.04 6.38 5.73
N GLN A 113 4.50 7.59 5.56
CA GLN A 113 5.01 8.75 6.30
C GLN A 113 4.76 8.50 7.79
N ARG A 114 5.71 8.85 8.67
CA ARG A 114 5.58 8.74 10.15
C ARG A 114 4.39 9.52 10.75
N TYR A 115 3.62 10.19 9.89
CA TYR A 115 2.58 11.14 10.21
C TYR A 115 1.40 10.58 11.02
N PRO A 116 0.85 9.36 10.76
CA PRO A 116 -0.29 8.89 11.55
C PRO A 116 0.12 8.49 12.97
N ILE A 117 1.28 7.83 13.14
CA ILE A 117 1.75 7.41 14.48
C ILE A 117 2.13 8.64 15.32
N ALA A 118 2.85 9.60 14.74
CA ALA A 118 3.23 10.81 15.45
C ALA A 118 2.01 11.64 15.86
N HIS A 119 1.00 11.72 15.00
CA HIS A 119 -0.24 12.41 15.29
C HIS A 119 -1.05 11.70 16.38
N ASP A 120 -1.23 10.37 16.27
CA ASP A 120 -2.00 9.58 17.24
C ASP A 120 -1.37 9.57 18.63
N VAL A 121 -0.04 9.42 18.72
CA VAL A 121 0.71 9.46 19.99
C VAL A 121 0.58 10.84 20.62
N HIS A 122 0.77 11.91 19.85
CA HIS A 122 0.66 13.28 20.37
C HIS A 122 -0.78 13.63 20.79
N PHE A 123 -1.77 13.24 19.99
CA PHE A 123 -3.18 13.50 20.28
C PHE A 123 -3.63 12.77 21.56
N ARG A 124 -3.31 11.48 21.69
CA ARG A 124 -3.63 10.70 22.90
C ARG A 124 -2.92 11.24 24.14
N TRP A 125 -1.67 11.68 24.00
CA TRP A 125 -0.95 12.32 25.09
C TRP A 125 -1.65 13.59 25.58
N GLN A 126 -2.08 14.47 24.65
CA GLN A 126 -2.82 15.69 25.01
C GLN A 126 -4.17 15.39 25.68
N GLU A 127 -4.87 14.34 25.24
CA GLU A 127 -6.12 13.90 25.86
C GLU A 127 -5.93 13.10 27.16
N HIS A 128 -4.70 12.97 27.68
CA HIS A 128 -4.38 12.17 28.87
C HIS A 128 -4.84 10.71 28.76
N ARG A 129 -4.86 10.16 27.53
CA ARG A 129 -5.12 8.75 27.26
C ARG A 129 -3.82 7.95 27.32
N SER A 130 -3.91 6.67 27.67
CA SER A 130 -2.74 5.79 27.80
C SER A 130 -2.03 5.56 26.45
N LEU A 131 -0.69 5.67 26.45
CA LEU A 131 0.18 5.31 25.31
C LEU A 131 0.70 3.87 25.35
N ALA A 132 0.34 3.09 26.38
CA ALA A 132 0.87 1.75 26.66
C ALA A 132 0.99 0.83 25.42
N HIS A 133 0.00 0.87 24.52
CA HIS A 133 0.03 0.06 23.31
C HIS A 133 1.14 0.45 22.33
N PHE A 134 1.37 1.75 22.13
CA PHE A 134 2.46 2.22 21.27
C PHE A 134 3.82 1.88 21.89
N GLU A 135 3.90 1.96 23.21
CA GLU A 135 5.10 1.66 24.00
C GLU A 135 5.48 0.19 23.89
N ASP A 136 4.52 -0.72 24.09
CA ASP A 136 4.72 -2.16 23.95
C ASP A 136 5.04 -2.56 22.49
N TRP A 137 4.35 -1.96 21.51
CA TRP A 137 4.50 -2.34 20.09
C TRP A 137 5.82 -1.86 19.47
N PHE A 138 6.16 -0.60 19.70
CA PHE A 138 7.36 0.00 19.14
C PHE A 138 8.57 -0.14 20.06
N GLY A 139 8.42 -0.70 21.27
CA GLY A 139 9.46 -0.74 22.28
C GLY A 139 10.00 0.66 22.53
N CYS A 140 9.10 1.58 22.88
CA CYS A 140 9.35 2.99 23.13
C CYS A 140 8.70 3.41 24.44
N CYS A 141 9.02 4.59 24.96
CA CYS A 141 8.39 5.12 26.16
C CYS A 141 8.13 6.61 25.99
N GLY A 142 6.90 7.03 26.25
CA GLY A 142 6.49 8.44 26.13
C GLY A 142 6.55 8.97 24.70
N VAL A 143 6.29 10.27 24.56
CA VAL A 143 6.23 10.96 23.27
C VAL A 143 7.66 11.17 22.74
N LEU A 144 8.49 11.83 23.55
CA LEU A 144 9.91 12.12 23.30
C LEU A 144 10.82 11.19 24.12
N GLY A 145 10.33 10.68 25.25
CA GLY A 145 11.07 9.73 26.09
C GLY A 145 10.37 9.46 27.44
N PRO A 146 10.98 8.64 28.30
CA PRO A 146 10.44 8.30 29.62
C PRO A 146 10.27 9.50 30.56
N ASP A 147 11.02 10.58 30.32
CA ASP A 147 10.94 11.81 31.10
C ASP A 147 9.55 12.47 31.02
N ASP A 148 8.79 12.22 29.95
CA ASP A 148 7.45 12.76 29.76
C ASP A 148 6.51 12.31 30.90
N TYR A 149 6.61 11.06 31.35
CA TYR A 149 5.85 10.54 32.49
C TYR A 149 6.38 11.01 33.83
N LEU A 150 7.70 11.09 33.99
CA LEU A 150 8.31 11.61 35.23
C LEU A 150 7.87 13.04 35.51
N LEU A 151 7.72 13.86 34.47
CA LEU A 151 7.28 15.24 34.55
C LEU A 151 5.76 15.38 34.73
N SER A 152 4.97 14.51 34.10
CA SER A 152 3.50 14.58 34.12
C SER A 152 2.89 13.91 35.37
N THR A 153 3.25 12.66 35.64
CA THR A 153 2.62 11.81 36.65
C THR A 153 3.58 11.39 37.76
N GLY A 154 4.89 11.58 37.58
CA GLY A 154 5.93 11.18 38.52
C GLY A 154 6.18 9.67 38.58
N GLN A 155 5.52 8.88 37.73
CA GLN A 155 5.62 7.42 37.69
C GLN A 155 5.60 6.92 36.24
N LEU A 156 6.52 6.00 35.92
CA LEU A 156 6.52 5.33 34.62
C LEU A 156 5.50 4.19 34.61
N PRO A 157 4.72 4.06 33.52
CA PRO A 157 3.85 2.91 33.34
C PRO A 157 4.68 1.65 33.05
N SER A 158 4.12 0.48 33.37
CA SER A 158 4.78 -0.81 33.14
C SER A 158 5.00 -1.13 31.66
N SER A 159 4.28 -0.46 30.74
CA SER A 159 4.45 -0.56 29.29
C SER A 159 5.77 0.03 28.77
N CYS A 160 6.45 0.85 29.57
CA CYS A 160 7.76 1.37 29.20
C CYS A 160 8.91 0.37 29.41
N PHE A 161 8.64 -0.81 29.98
CA PHE A 161 9.65 -1.81 30.33
C PHE A 161 9.44 -3.10 29.53
N ASP A 162 10.54 -3.70 29.03
CA ASP A 162 10.50 -5.01 28.41
C ASP A 162 9.83 -6.03 29.34
N ASN A 163 8.80 -6.73 28.83
CA ASN A 163 7.98 -7.70 29.57
C ASN A 163 7.36 -7.18 30.87
N HIS A 164 7.08 -5.87 30.97
CA HIS A 164 6.52 -5.24 32.18
C HIS A 164 7.33 -5.51 33.45
N SER A 165 8.64 -5.70 33.31
CA SER A 165 9.50 -6.13 34.41
C SER A 165 9.66 -5.05 35.49
N ASN A 166 9.37 -3.78 35.17
CA ASN A 166 9.62 -2.60 36.00
C ASN A 166 11.09 -2.45 36.44
N LEU A 167 12.03 -3.17 35.80
CA LEU A 167 13.46 -3.00 36.04
C LEU A 167 14.01 -1.90 35.12
N THR A 168 14.79 -0.98 35.68
CA THR A 168 15.45 0.11 34.94
C THR A 168 16.37 -0.36 33.80
N LYS A 169 16.85 -1.61 33.85
CA LYS A 169 17.64 -2.24 32.80
C LYS A 169 16.83 -2.55 31.53
N ASP A 170 15.53 -2.75 31.70
CA ASP A 170 14.56 -3.15 30.68
C ASP A 170 13.79 -1.93 30.15
N LEU A 171 14.18 -0.72 30.56
CA LEU A 171 13.49 0.53 30.22
C LEU A 171 13.76 0.95 28.77
N HIS A 172 12.71 1.28 28.05
CA HIS A 172 12.81 1.92 26.74
C HIS A 172 13.17 3.40 26.87
N TYR A 173 14.38 3.78 26.48
CA TYR A 173 14.85 5.18 26.53
C TYR A 173 14.42 6.01 25.31
N ASN A 174 13.98 5.36 24.22
CA ASN A 174 13.59 6.06 23.00
C ASN A 174 12.12 6.47 23.06
N GLY A 175 11.83 7.74 22.77
CA GLY A 175 10.47 8.22 22.55
C GLY A 175 9.80 7.57 21.34
N CYS A 176 8.49 7.41 21.41
CA CYS A 176 7.70 6.79 20.35
C CYS A 176 7.73 7.60 19.04
N LEU A 177 7.99 8.90 19.09
CA LEU A 177 8.19 9.74 17.89
C LEU A 177 9.51 9.46 17.14
N ASN A 178 10.52 8.97 17.85
CA ASN A 178 11.86 8.74 17.30
C ASN A 178 12.06 7.31 16.78
N LYS A 179 11.13 6.37 17.03
CA LYS A 179 11.25 5.00 16.55
C LYS A 179 10.96 4.93 15.03
N GLU A 180 11.85 4.28 14.29
CA GLU A 180 11.63 3.99 12.88
C GLU A 180 10.67 2.82 12.69
N ASN A 181 9.62 3.05 11.89
CA ASN A 181 8.68 2.01 11.53
C ASN A 181 9.29 1.13 10.42
N GLY A 182 9.54 -0.16 10.70
CA GLY A 182 10.31 -1.07 9.85
C GLY A 182 9.65 -1.50 8.52
N ASN A 183 8.49 -0.96 8.16
CA ASN A 183 7.66 -1.42 7.03
C ASN A 183 8.13 -0.94 5.64
N SER A 184 9.44 -0.87 5.42
CA SER A 184 10.09 -0.48 4.15
C SER A 184 9.91 -1.50 3.01
N ALA A 185 9.41 -2.72 3.30
CA ALA A 185 9.20 -3.77 2.31
C ALA A 185 7.97 -3.52 1.40
N ILE A 186 6.89 -2.94 1.95
CA ILE A 186 5.63 -2.66 1.23
C ILE A 186 5.86 -1.63 0.11
N LEU A 187 6.62 -0.58 0.43
CA LEU A 187 7.03 0.46 -0.52
C LEU A 187 7.73 -0.08 -1.77
N ARG A 188 8.51 -1.17 -1.64
CA ARG A 188 9.26 -1.74 -2.77
C ARG A 188 8.36 -2.41 -3.80
N TYR A 189 7.34 -3.14 -3.37
CA TYR A 189 6.48 -3.89 -4.29
C TYR A 189 5.52 -2.97 -5.05
N GLU A 190 5.01 -1.93 -4.40
CA GLU A 190 4.07 -0.99 -5.03
C GLU A 190 4.74 -0.04 -6.02
N PHE A 191 5.97 0.40 -5.72
CA PHE A 191 6.77 1.16 -6.68
C PHE A 191 7.03 0.36 -7.97
N LEU A 192 7.29 -0.94 -7.84
CA LEU A 192 7.52 -1.83 -8.99
C LEU A 192 6.25 -1.94 -9.84
N THR A 193 5.07 -2.16 -9.25
CA THR A 193 3.80 -2.20 -10.00
C THR A 193 3.50 -0.89 -10.72
N SER A 194 3.77 0.27 -10.11
CA SER A 194 3.57 1.58 -10.75
C SER A 194 4.51 1.81 -11.93
N LEU A 195 5.77 1.36 -11.83
CA LEU A 195 6.73 1.40 -12.95
C LEU A 195 6.30 0.51 -14.13
N PHE A 196 5.74 -0.67 -13.83
CA PHE A 196 5.18 -1.55 -14.87
C PHE A 196 3.92 -0.96 -15.53
N GLN A 197 3.05 -0.30 -14.78
CA GLN A 197 1.89 0.41 -15.33
C GLN A 197 2.30 1.56 -16.26
N PHE A 198 3.32 2.35 -15.88
CA PHE A 198 3.90 3.39 -16.73
C PHE A 198 4.45 2.82 -18.05
N LYS A 199 5.15 1.67 -18.00
CA LYS A 199 5.64 0.98 -19.20
C LYS A 199 4.51 0.52 -20.11
N SER A 200 3.42 0.01 -19.55
CA SER A 200 2.25 -0.43 -20.34
C SER A 200 1.55 0.72 -21.06
N LEU A 201 1.46 1.88 -20.42
CA LEU A 201 0.92 3.12 -20.99
C LEU A 201 1.81 3.66 -22.13
N HIS A 202 3.13 3.66 -21.93
CA HIS A 202 4.10 4.07 -22.96
C HIS A 202 4.06 3.14 -24.17
N CYS A 203 3.91 1.82 -23.97
CA CYS A 203 3.80 0.85 -25.05
C CYS A 203 2.50 1.02 -25.84
N ASN A 204 1.37 1.31 -25.17
CA ASN A 204 0.08 1.56 -25.83
C ASN A 204 0.08 2.85 -26.66
N ILE A 205 0.77 3.90 -26.20
CA ILE A 205 0.91 5.17 -26.93
C ILE A 205 1.85 5.01 -28.14
N ILE A 206 3.00 4.34 -27.98
CA ILE A 206 4.00 4.17 -29.04
C ILE A 206 3.50 3.25 -30.17
N PHE A 207 2.66 2.25 -29.87
CA PHE A 207 2.19 1.31 -30.89
C PHE A 207 1.09 1.86 -31.80
N HIS A 208 0.56 3.05 -31.51
CA HIS A 208 -0.56 3.65 -32.23
C HIS A 208 -0.27 5.06 -32.78
N LEU A 209 1.01 5.46 -32.77
CA LEU A 209 1.60 6.64 -33.40
C LEU A 209 2.51 6.19 -34.53
#